data_AF-A0A417EC42-F1
#
_entry.id   AF-A0A417EC42-F1
#
_cell.length_a   1.000
_cell.length_b   1.000
_cell.length_c   1.000
_cell.angle_alpha   90.00
_cell.angle_beta   90.00
_cell.angle_gamma   90.00
#
_symmetry.space_group_name_H-M   'P 1'
#
loop_
_entity.id
_entity.type
_entity.pdbx_description
1 polymer ?
#
loop_
_entity_poly.entity_id
_entity_poly.type
_entity_poly.pdbx_seq_one_letter_code
_entity_poly.pdbx_strand_id
1 'polypeptide(L)' 'MRNNELLPYDTIVQATSGEPEAVNTVLQYYGRRIRYASRISGQADKEAEDFITETLLKALFKFRFSRVSPPDTTE' A
#
# COMPACT_ATOMS: atom_id res chain seq x y z
N MET A 1 5.21 -21.88 -8.63
CA MET A 1 5.01 -21.10 -7.40
C MET A 1 5.22 -19.64 -7.77
N ARG A 2 4.19 -18.78 -7.73
CA ARG A 2 4.40 -17.35 -8.03
C ARG A 2 5.11 -16.76 -6.83
N ASN A 3 6.35 -16.32 -7.02
CA ASN A 3 7.19 -15.71 -6.01
C ASN A 3 6.35 -14.74 -5.18
N ASN A 4 6.29 -15.02 -3.88
CA ASN A 4 5.66 -14.14 -2.90
C ASN A 4 6.64 -13.00 -2.59
N GLU A 5 7.20 -12.38 -3.64
CA GLU A 5 8.09 -11.24 -3.51
C GLU A 5 7.28 -10.14 -2.86
N LEU A 6 7.68 -9.79 -1.65
CA LEU A 6 7.14 -8.64 -0.96
C LEU A 6 7.48 -7.39 -1.77
N LEU A 7 6.66 -6.36 -1.63
CA LEU A 7 7.00 -5.08 -2.24
C LEU A 7 8.33 -4.59 -1.65
N PRO A 8 9.28 -4.10 -2.47
CA PRO A 8 10.52 -3.54 -1.95
C PRO A 8 10.25 -2.42 -0.95
N TYR A 9 11.03 -2.38 0.13
CA TYR A 9 10.86 -1.37 1.18
C TYR A 9 10.99 0.05 0.60
N ASP A 10 11.98 0.28 -0.27
CA ASP A 10 12.20 1.57 -0.93
C ASP A 10 10.98 2.03 -1.72
N THR A 11 10.31 1.11 -2.42
CA THR A 11 9.06 1.41 -3.14
C THR A 11 7.96 1.84 -2.17
N ILE A 12 7.83 1.19 -1.01
CA ILE A 12 6.84 1.59 0.01
C ILE A 12 7.17 3.00 0.54
N VAL A 13 8.44 3.28 0.83
CA VAL A 13 8.88 4.61 1.30
C VAL A 13 8.60 5.71 0.26
N GLN A 14 8.96 5.48 -0.99
CA GLN A 14 8.67 6.39 -2.11
C GLN A 14 7.17 6.61 -2.28
N ALA A 15 6.38 5.55 -2.19
CA ALA A 15 4.94 5.63 -2.32
C ALA A 15 4.30 6.44 -1.18
N THR A 16 4.79 6.31 0.05
CA THR A 16 4.33 7.15 1.19
C THR A 16 4.71 8.61 1.03
N SER A 17 5.76 8.91 0.26
CA SER A 17 6.17 10.29 -0.09
C SER A 17 5.37 10.87 -1.25
N GLY A 18 4.53 10.06 -1.89
CA GLY A 18 3.67 10.44 -3.02
C GLY A 18 4.33 10.39 -4.38
N GLU A 19 5.39 9.59 -4.54
CA GLU A 19 5.97 9.30 -5.85
C GLU A 19 4.97 8.47 -6.70
N PRO A 20 4.52 8.98 -7.87
CA PRO A 20 3.46 8.35 -8.67
C PRO A 20 3.77 6.92 -9.14
N GLU A 21 4.99 6.62 -9.55
CA GLU A 21 5.37 5.29 -10.06
C GLU A 21 5.34 4.23 -8.96
N ALA A 22 5.78 4.59 -7.76
CA ALA A 22 5.78 3.77 -6.56
C ALA A 22 4.36 3.56 -6.05
N VAL A 23 3.51 4.59 -6.05
CA VAL A 23 2.08 4.46 -5.72
C VAL A 23 1.41 3.48 -6.70
N ASN A 24 1.65 3.63 -8.00
CA ASN A 24 1.11 2.71 -9.00
C ASN A 24 1.61 1.27 -8.79
N THR A 25 2.89 1.11 -8.46
CA THR A 25 3.49 -0.20 -8.15
C THR A 25 2.81 -0.87 -6.94
N VAL A 26 2.55 -0.11 -5.86
CA VAL A 26 1.78 -0.58 -4.70
C VAL A 26 0.37 -1.03 -5.11
N LEU A 27 -0.33 -0.21 -5.90
CA LEU A 27 -1.68 -0.54 -6.38
C LEU A 27 -1.71 -1.80 -7.24
N GLN A 28 -0.77 -1.93 -8.18
CA GLN A 28 -0.67 -3.11 -9.03
C GLN A 28 -0.39 -4.38 -8.22
N TYR A 29 0.50 -4.29 -7.24
CA TYR A 29 0.84 -5.41 -6.36
C TYR A 29 -0.38 -5.89 -5.56
N TYR A 30 -1.16 -4.97 -5.00
CA TYR A 30 -2.36 -5.30 -4.23
C TYR A 30 -3.59 -5.53 -5.10
N GLY A 31 -3.58 -5.19 -6.39
CA GLY A 31 -4.77 -5.22 -7.25
C GLY A 31 -5.47 -6.58 -7.33
N ARG A 32 -4.73 -7.70 -7.26
CA ARG A 32 -5.35 -9.04 -7.17
C ARG A 32 -6.02 -9.29 -5.82
N ARG A 33 -5.44 -8.80 -4.73
CA ARG A 33 -6.00 -8.92 -3.37
C ARG A 33 -7.23 -8.04 -3.22
N ILE A 34 -7.19 -6.81 -3.75
CA ILE A 34 -8.30 -5.87 -3.77
C ILE A 34 -9.50 -6.49 -4.50
N ARG A 35 -9.31 -7.02 -5.72
CA ARG A 35 -10.35 -7.72 -6.49
C ARG A 35 -10.94 -8.96 -5.81
N TYR A 36 -10.18 -9.58 -4.91
CA TYR A 36 -10.69 -10.72 -4.14
C TYR A 36 -11.50 -10.23 -2.93
N ALA A 37 -11.02 -9.20 -2.24
CA ALA A 37 -11.67 -8.59 -1.08
C ALA A 37 -12.94 -7.80 -1.44
N SER A 38 -13.03 -7.28 -2.67
CA SER A 38 -14.22 -6.57 -3.17
C SER A 38 -15.35 -7.50 -3.63
N ARG A 39 -15.21 -8.82 -3.49
CA ARG A 39 -16.28 -9.74 -3.88
C ARG A 39 -17.38 -9.75 -2.82
N ILE A 40 -18.59 -9.38 -3.22
CA ILE A 40 -19.79 -9.50 -2.39
C ILE A 40 -20.65 -10.62 -2.97
N SER A 41 -21.00 -11.60 -2.15
CA SER A 41 -21.81 -12.76 -2.56
C SER A 41 -21.24 -13.52 -3.78
N GLY A 42 -19.91 -13.55 -3.91
CA GLY A 42 -19.21 -14.22 -5.02
C GLY A 42 -19.17 -13.44 -6.34
N GLN A 43 -19.82 -12.27 -6.41
CA GLN A 43 -19.80 -11.39 -7.57
C GLN A 43 -18.79 -10.27 -7.36
N ALA A 44 -18.21 -9.78 -8.47
CA ALA A 44 -17.34 -8.61 -8.42
C ALA A 44 -18.19 -7.37 -8.13
N ASP A 45 -17.92 -6.71 -7.01
CA ASP A 45 -18.53 -5.43 -6.67
C ASP A 45 -17.53 -4.31 -6.94
N LYS A 46 -17.89 -3.42 -7.85
CA LYS A 46 -17.03 -2.31 -8.28
C LYS A 46 -16.95 -1.22 -7.22
N GLU A 47 -18.04 -0.93 -6.52
CA GLU A 47 -18.05 0.09 -5.46
C GLU A 47 -17.16 -0.36 -4.30
N ALA A 48 -17.20 -1.65 -3.96
CA ALA A 48 -16.29 -2.22 -2.97
C ALA A 48 -14.82 -2.18 -3.44
N GLU A 49 -14.55 -2.43 -4.72
CA GLU A 49 -13.20 -2.35 -5.29
C GLU A 49 -12.64 -0.92 -5.21
N ASP A 50 -13.45 0.06 -5.60
CA ASP A 50 -13.10 1.49 -5.56
C ASP A 50 -12.90 1.94 -4.11
N PHE A 51 -13.79 1.55 -3.18
CA PHE A 51 -13.69 1.87 -1.76
C PHE A 51 -12.40 1.32 -1.12
N ILE A 52 -12.06 0.06 -1.40
CA ILE A 52 -10.84 -0.57 -0.88
C ILE A 52 -9.60 0.15 -1.45
N THR A 53 -9.62 0.47 -2.75
CA THR A 53 -8.53 1.19 -3.42
C THR A 53 -8.32 2.57 -2.84
N GLU A 54 -9.40 3.34 -2.63
CA GLU A 54 -9.35 4.66 -2.03
C GLU A 54 -8.86 4.60 -0.57
N THR A 55 -9.32 3.60 0.19
CA THR A 55 -8.89 3.39 1.57
C THR A 55 -7.40 3.07 1.65
N LEU A 56 -6.89 2.23 0.74
CA LEU A 56 -5.46 1.93 0.65
C LEU A 56 -4.64 3.19 0.34
N LEU A 57 -5.04 4.00 -0.63
CA LEU A 57 -4.36 5.26 -0.96
C LEU A 57 -4.35 6.22 0.24
N LYS A 58 -5.50 6.42 0.89
CA LYS A 58 -5.61 7.27 2.09
C LYS A 58 -4.69 6.78 3.21
N ALA A 59 -4.64 5.47 3.45
CA ALA A 59 -3.78 4.88 4.47
C ALA A 59 -2.30 5.05 4.12
N LEU A 60 -1.93 4.83 2.86
CA LEU A 60 -0.56 4.98 2.36
C LEU A 60 -0.02 6.41 2.58
N PHE A 61 -0.82 7.44 2.30
CA PHE A 61 -0.42 8.84 2.53
C PHE A 61 -0.46 9.27 4.00
N LYS A 62 -1.26 8.59 4.83
CA LYS A 62 -1.29 8.83 6.28
C LYS A 62 -0.16 8.11 7.02
N PHE A 63 0.42 7.07 6.41
CA PHE A 63 1.44 6.26 7.03
C PHE A 63 2.72 7.08 7.25
N ARG A 64 3.25 7.03 8.47
CA ARG A 64 4.53 7.64 8.82
C ARG A 64 5.40 6.56 9.43
N PHE A 65 6.57 6.34 8.83
CA PHE A 65 7.63 5.60 9.50
C PHE A 65 7.97 6.39 10.77
N SER A 66 7.68 5.81 11.94
CA SER A 66 8.20 6.35 13.19
C SER A 66 9.70 6.42 13.04
N ARG A 67 10.23 7.63 12.89
CA ARG A 67 11.66 7.87 13.04
C ARG A 67 11.91 7.64 14.52
N VAL A 68 12.37 6.44 14.87
CA VAL A 68 13.16 6.30 16.09
C VAL A 68 14.38 7.17 15.80
N SER A 69 14.33 8.43 16.24
CA SER A 69 15.54 9.23 16.34
C SER A 69 16.50 8.38 17.18
N PRO A 70 17.70 8.02 16.68
CA PRO A 70 18.72 7.52 17.59
C PRO A 70 18.83 8.53 18.72
N PRO A 71 18.91 8.10 20.00
CA PRO A 71 19.10 9.05 21.08
C PRO A 71 20.33 9.88 20.73
N ASP A 72 20.15 11.20 20.61
CA ASP A 72 21.27 12.14 20.58
C ASP A 72 22.12 11.79 21.80
N THR A 73 23.24 11.11 21.55
CA THR A 73 24.26 10.88 22.56
C THR A 73 24.97 12.21 22.68
N THR A 74 24.33 13.11 23.42
CA THR A 74 24.92 14.36 23.85
C THR A 74 25.85 14.03 25.02
N GLU A 75 27.14 14.17 24.73
CA GLU A 75 28.33 14.23 25.61
C GLU A 75 28.75 12.96 26.36
#